data_AF-A0A3N4P3I8-F1
#
_entry.id   AF-A0A3N4P3I8-F1
#
_cell.length_a   1.000
_cell.length_b   1.000
_cell.length_c   1.000
_cell.angle_alpha   90.00
_cell.angle_beta   90.00
_cell.angle_gamma   90.00
#
_symmetry.space_group_name_H-M   'P 1'
#
loop_
_entity.id
_entity.type
_entity.pdbx_description
1 polymer ?
#
loop_
_entity_poly.entity_id
_entity_poly.type
_entity_poly.pdbx_seq_one_letter_code
_entity_poly.pdbx_strand_id
1 'polypeptide(L)'
;MKNIILFFPILLIITSCTKTEKLNKLENRITKIENQNKILVDSLNYVNAEFIKPFKIYEKIVLSELENSPNKIISDYEFLIKNYPNSFWKHEAKKRIENIKERRKYWSKKDGWKLPSNVKISELNEIIRPPVVYCPGC
;
A
#
# COMPACT_ATOMS: atom_id res chain seq x y z
N MET A 1 19.09 36.16 65.76
CA MET A 1 19.02 35.10 64.73
C MET A 1 17.56 34.66 64.53
N LYS A 2 16.74 35.38 63.76
CA LYS A 2 15.32 35.00 63.54
C LYS A 2 14.81 35.10 62.08
N ASN A 3 15.64 35.51 61.12
CA ASN A 3 15.18 35.78 59.75
C ASN A 3 15.59 34.74 58.69
N ILE A 4 16.20 33.61 59.07
CA ILE A 4 16.73 32.63 58.10
C ILE A 4 15.72 31.52 57.75
N ILE A 5 14.67 31.34 58.56
CA ILE A 5 13.72 30.23 58.40
C ILE A 5 12.69 30.48 57.28
N LEU A 6 12.49 31.75 56.86
CA LEU A 6 11.52 32.10 55.82
C LEU A 6 12.02 31.92 54.36
N PHE A 7 13.33 31.68 54.15
CA PHE A 7 13.89 31.47 52.81
C PHE A 7 13.75 30.03 52.28
N PHE A 8 13.59 29.06 53.18
CA PHE A 8 13.47 27.63 52.82
C PHE A 8 12.17 27.26 52.06
N PRO A 9 10.97 27.76 52.41
CA PRO A 9 9.75 27.41 51.68
C PRO A 9 9.69 28.04 50.27
N ILE A 10 10.31 29.20 50.06
CA ILE A 10 10.33 29.90 48.77
C ILE A 10 11.19 29.13 47.75
N LEU A 11 12.32 28.55 48.18
CA LEU A 11 13.18 27.74 47.30
C LEU A 11 12.51 26.44 46.84
N LEU A 12 11.69 25.82 47.69
CA LEU A 12 10.96 24.59 47.37
C LEU A 12 9.87 24.83 46.31
N ILE A 13 9.19 25.97 46.32
CA ILE A 13 8.14 26.31 45.34
C ILE A 13 8.73 26.55 43.94
N ILE A 14 9.93 27.14 43.84
CA ILE A 14 10.58 27.43 42.54
C ILE A 14 11.05 26.13 41.84
N THR A 15 11.52 25.14 42.60
CA THR A 15 11.90 23.83 42.04
C THR A 15 10.72 22.96 41.62
N SER A 16 9.52 23.23 42.14
CA SER A 16 8.27 22.55 41.76
C SER A 16 7.78 22.98 40.39
N CYS A 17 7.72 24.30 40.11
CA CYS A 17 7.23 24.82 38.81
C CYS A 17 8.05 24.33 37.61
N THR A 18 9.38 24.27 37.74
CA THR A 18 10.26 23.82 36.66
C THR A 18 10.16 22.32 36.38
N LYS A 19 9.76 21.51 37.37
CA LYS A 19 9.44 20.07 37.17
C LYS A 19 8.10 19.90 36.46
N THR A 20 7.08 20.66 36.86
CA THR A 20 5.75 20.60 36.23
C THR A 20 5.80 21.01 34.76
N GLU A 21 6.54 22.08 34.43
CA GLU A 21 6.71 22.50 33.03
C GLU A 21 7.42 21.42 32.19
N LYS A 22 8.48 20.81 32.74
CA LYS A 22 9.18 19.70 32.08
C LYS A 22 8.27 18.48 31.89
N LEU A 23 7.42 18.16 32.87
CA LEU A 23 6.45 17.07 32.79
C LEU A 23 5.40 17.34 31.72
N ASN A 24 4.78 18.53 31.71
CA ASN A 24 3.80 18.93 30.69
C ASN A 24 4.41 18.90 29.28
N LYS A 25 5.67 19.32 29.14
CA LYS A 25 6.40 19.23 27.87
C LYS A 25 6.63 17.78 27.45
N LEU A 26 6.91 16.88 28.39
CA LEU A 26 7.07 15.46 28.11
C LEU A 26 5.74 14.84 27.67
N GLU A 27 4.66 15.13 28.39
CA GLU A 27 3.31 14.65 28.10
C GLU A 27 2.86 15.10 26.71
N ASN A 28 3.02 16.38 26.38
CA ASN A 28 2.74 16.90 25.04
C ASN A 28 3.53 16.19 23.94
N ARG A 29 4.80 15.82 24.20
CA ARG A 29 5.63 15.06 23.25
C ARG A 29 5.12 13.63 23.09
N ILE A 30 4.73 12.98 24.19
CA ILE A 30 4.16 11.62 24.17
C ILE A 30 2.88 11.63 23.33
N THR A 31 1.93 12.52 23.64
CA THR A 31 0.67 12.63 22.89
C THR A 31 0.89 12.91 21.41
N LYS A 32 1.89 13.75 21.07
CA LYS A 32 2.25 14.00 19.67
C LYS A 32 2.76 12.73 18.98
N ILE A 33 3.65 11.97 19.63
CA ILE A 33 4.19 10.71 19.09
C ILE A 33 3.07 9.68 18.92
N GLU A 34 2.17 9.55 19.90
CA GLU A 34 1.03 8.64 19.84
C GLU A 34 0.12 8.95 18.66
N ASN A 35 -0.21 10.25 18.45
CA ASN A 35 -1.00 10.68 17.31
C ASN A 35 -0.30 10.40 15.97
N GLN A 36 1.00 10.65 15.88
CA GLN A 36 1.79 10.33 14.68
C GLN A 36 1.83 8.83 14.39
N ASN A 37 2.03 8.00 15.43
CA ASN A 37 2.02 6.56 15.30
C ASN A 37 0.66 6.05 14.83
N LYS A 38 -0.44 6.61 15.34
CA LYS A 38 -1.78 6.27 14.89
C LYS A 38 -1.96 6.57 13.39
N ILE A 39 -1.57 7.76 12.93
CA ILE A 39 -1.65 8.14 11.51
C ILE A 39 -0.82 7.18 10.64
N LEU A 40 0.37 6.79 11.09
CA LEU A 40 1.24 5.86 10.37
C LEU A 40 0.62 4.46 10.29
N VAL A 41 0.05 3.96 11.38
CA VAL A 41 -0.64 2.67 11.41
C VAL A 41 -1.85 2.68 10.49
N ASP A 42 -2.68 3.73 10.53
CA ASP A 42 -3.84 3.89 9.66
C ASP A 42 -3.42 3.96 8.19
N SER A 43 -2.35 4.70 7.88
CA SER A 43 -1.78 4.79 6.54
C SER A 43 -1.26 3.45 6.03
N LEU A 44 -0.56 2.70 6.89
CA LEU A 44 -0.05 1.36 6.55
C LEU A 44 -1.20 0.38 6.31
N ASN A 45 -2.24 0.43 7.15
CA ASN A 45 -3.43 -0.40 7.00
C ASN A 45 -4.15 -0.11 5.68
N TYR A 46 -4.28 1.17 5.33
CA TYR A 46 -4.84 1.60 4.05
C TYR A 46 -4.01 1.07 2.87
N VAL A 47 -2.69 1.27 2.86
CA VAL A 47 -1.80 0.77 1.80
C VAL A 47 -1.92 -0.75 1.66
N ASN A 48 -1.92 -1.47 2.78
CA ASN A 48 -2.03 -2.92 2.77
C ASN A 48 -3.37 -3.40 2.21
N ALA A 49 -4.47 -2.75 2.59
CA ALA A 49 -5.82 -3.12 2.17
C ALA A 49 -6.08 -2.83 0.69
N GLU A 50 -5.72 -1.62 0.22
CA GLU A 50 -6.08 -1.13 -1.11
C GLU A 50 -5.08 -1.52 -2.21
N PHE A 51 -3.82 -1.79 -1.84
CA PHE A 51 -2.76 -2.04 -2.82
C PHE A 51 -2.13 -3.43 -2.67
N ILE A 52 -1.61 -3.76 -1.48
CA ILE A 52 -0.79 -4.97 -1.30
C ILE A 52 -1.63 -6.25 -1.38
N LYS A 53 -2.75 -6.32 -0.66
CA LYS A 53 -3.66 -7.47 -0.70
C LYS A 53 -4.21 -7.75 -2.11
N PRO A 54 -4.81 -6.77 -2.83
CA PRO A 54 -5.30 -7.03 -4.18
C PRO A 54 -4.17 -7.34 -5.16
N PHE A 55 -2.97 -6.75 -5.00
CA PHE A 55 -1.82 -7.10 -5.82
C PHE A 55 -1.45 -8.58 -5.70
N LYS A 56 -1.32 -9.10 -4.47
CA LYS A 56 -0.97 -10.52 -4.26
C LYS A 56 -2.00 -11.48 -4.86
N ILE A 57 -3.28 -11.12 -4.78
CA ILE A 57 -4.34 -11.90 -5.43
C ILE A 57 -4.19 -11.84 -6.94
N TYR A 58 -4.03 -10.63 -7.50
CA TYR A 58 -3.82 -10.42 -8.94
C TYR A 58 -2.62 -11.22 -9.45
N GLU A 59 -1.46 -11.09 -8.80
CA GLU A 59 -0.22 -11.80 -9.11
C GLU A 59 -0.44 -13.31 -9.14
N LYS A 60 -1.12 -13.87 -8.13
CA LYS A 60 -1.43 -15.31 -8.09
C LYS A 60 -2.29 -15.75 -9.28
N ILE A 61 -3.25 -14.94 -9.70
CA ILE A 61 -4.08 -15.24 -10.89
C ILE A 61 -3.20 -15.26 -12.13
N VAL A 62 -2.35 -14.24 -12.31
CA VAL A 62 -1.42 -14.14 -13.45
C VAL A 62 -0.48 -15.35 -13.54
N LEU A 63 0.13 -15.74 -12.41
CA LEU A 63 1.10 -16.82 -12.37
C LEU A 63 0.48 -18.20 -12.66
N SER A 64 -0.81 -18.38 -12.35
CA SER A 64 -1.53 -19.63 -12.59
C SER A 64 -2.41 -19.61 -13.85
N GLU A 65 -2.31 -18.55 -14.66
CA GLU A 65 -3.22 -18.32 -15.80
C GLU A 65 -3.10 -19.41 -16.87
N LEU A 66 -1.88 -19.91 -17.12
CA LEU A 66 -1.62 -20.95 -18.13
C LEU A 66 -2.03 -22.36 -17.68
N GLU A 67 -2.25 -22.57 -16.39
CA GLU A 67 -2.61 -23.87 -15.83
C GLU A 67 -4.14 -24.02 -15.70
N ASN A 68 -4.86 -22.89 -15.71
CA ASN A 68 -6.29 -22.86 -15.42
C ASN A 68 -7.15 -22.71 -16.68
N SER A 69 -8.41 -23.11 -16.55
CA SER A 69 -9.39 -22.91 -17.61
C SER A 69 -9.82 -21.44 -17.71
N PRO A 70 -10.22 -20.95 -18.91
CA PRO A 70 -10.69 -19.58 -19.11
C PRO A 70 -11.78 -19.17 -18.11
N ASN A 71 -12.74 -20.07 -17.84
CA ASN A 71 -13.82 -19.78 -16.90
C ASN A 71 -13.32 -19.62 -15.47
N LYS A 72 -12.34 -20.44 -15.05
CA LYS A 72 -11.73 -20.33 -13.74
C LYS A 72 -10.98 -19.01 -13.59
N ILE A 73 -10.15 -18.65 -14.57
CA ILE A 73 -9.36 -17.41 -14.53
C ILE A 73 -10.28 -16.18 -14.48
N ILE A 74 -11.33 -16.17 -15.31
CA ILE A 74 -12.32 -15.08 -15.31
C ILE A 74 -13.00 -14.99 -13.94
N SER A 75 -13.43 -16.11 -13.36
CA SER A 75 -14.04 -16.13 -12.03
C SER A 75 -13.09 -15.62 -10.94
N ASP A 76 -11.80 -15.97 -11.00
CA ASP A 76 -10.80 -15.50 -10.04
C ASP A 76 -10.59 -13.96 -10.16
N TYR A 77 -10.60 -13.41 -11.37
CA TYR A 77 -10.55 -11.96 -11.58
C TYR A 77 -11.84 -11.25 -11.14
N GLU A 78 -13.01 -11.84 -11.39
CA GLU A 78 -14.30 -11.31 -10.91
C GLU A 78 -14.34 -11.28 -9.37
N PHE A 79 -13.79 -12.29 -8.71
CA PHE A 79 -13.61 -12.31 -7.26
C PHE A 79 -12.72 -11.15 -6.79
N LEU A 80 -11.59 -10.88 -7.46
CA LEU A 80 -10.73 -9.74 -7.13
C LEU A 80 -11.50 -8.42 -7.27
N ILE A 81 -12.21 -8.23 -8.38
CA ILE A 81 -12.95 -6.98 -8.66
C ILE A 81 -14.06 -6.76 -7.63
N LYS A 82 -14.76 -7.83 -7.23
CA LYS A 82 -15.85 -7.77 -6.26
C LYS A 82 -15.35 -7.39 -4.86
N ASN A 83 -14.24 -7.99 -4.42
CA ASN A 83 -13.72 -7.75 -3.07
C ASN A 83 -12.88 -6.48 -2.97
N TYR A 84 -12.32 -5.99 -4.08
CA TYR A 84 -11.45 -4.82 -4.12
C TYR A 84 -11.89 -3.84 -5.22
N PRO A 85 -13.11 -3.27 -5.13
CA PRO A 85 -13.73 -2.47 -6.19
C PRO A 85 -13.04 -1.12 -6.44
N ASN A 86 -12.22 -0.65 -5.50
CA ASN A 86 -11.44 0.58 -5.60
C ASN A 86 -9.95 0.33 -5.86
N SER A 87 -9.52 -0.93 -5.92
CA SER A 87 -8.12 -1.24 -6.18
C SER A 87 -7.72 -0.84 -7.59
N PHE A 88 -6.47 -0.38 -7.71
CA PHE A 88 -5.82 -0.16 -9.00
C PHE A 88 -5.94 -1.39 -9.93
N TRP A 89 -5.84 -2.58 -9.36
CA TRP A 89 -5.86 -3.87 -10.07
C TRP A 89 -7.21 -4.23 -10.70
N LYS A 90 -8.29 -3.55 -10.34
CA LYS A 90 -9.60 -3.72 -10.98
C LYS A 90 -9.55 -3.40 -12.48
N HIS A 91 -8.85 -2.34 -12.88
CA HIS A 91 -8.78 -1.94 -14.28
C HIS A 91 -8.04 -2.99 -15.11
N GLU A 92 -6.86 -3.41 -14.63
CA GLU A 92 -6.05 -4.46 -15.26
C GLU A 92 -6.78 -5.81 -15.31
N ALA A 93 -7.46 -6.19 -14.23
CA ALA A 93 -8.25 -7.43 -14.18
C ALA A 93 -9.36 -7.44 -15.25
N LYS A 94 -10.08 -6.32 -15.45
CA LYS A 94 -11.09 -6.21 -16.51
C LYS A 94 -10.48 -6.38 -17.90
N LYS A 95 -9.35 -5.71 -18.16
CA LYS A 95 -8.64 -5.81 -19.44
C LYS A 95 -8.19 -7.24 -19.73
N ARG A 96 -7.67 -7.94 -18.71
CA ARG A 96 -7.31 -9.35 -18.84
C ARG A 96 -8.50 -10.26 -19.05
N ILE A 97 -9.62 -10.04 -18.36
CA ILE A 97 -10.87 -10.80 -18.60
C ILE A 97 -11.26 -10.74 -20.08
N GLU A 98 -11.27 -9.54 -20.69
CA GLU A 98 -11.60 -9.39 -22.11
C GLU A 98 -10.59 -10.12 -23.00
N ASN A 99 -9.30 -9.99 -22.72
CA ASN A 99 -8.27 -10.74 -23.45
C ASN A 99 -8.45 -12.26 -23.34
N ILE A 100 -8.81 -12.77 -22.16
CA ILE A 100 -9.10 -14.20 -21.93
C ILE A 100 -10.32 -14.65 -22.73
N LYS A 101 -11.38 -13.83 -22.80
CA LYS A 101 -12.56 -14.12 -23.61
C LYS A 101 -12.21 -14.22 -25.10
N GLU A 102 -11.42 -13.28 -25.62
CA GLU A 102 -10.98 -13.27 -27.02
C GLU A 102 -10.14 -14.50 -27.38
N ARG A 103 -9.22 -14.88 -26.48
CA ARG A 103 -8.29 -15.98 -26.70
C ARG A 103 -8.83 -17.34 -26.24
N ARG A 104 -10.03 -17.40 -25.67
CA ARG A 104 -10.68 -18.63 -25.16
C ARG A 104 -10.68 -19.79 -26.15
N LYS A 105 -10.81 -19.49 -27.45
CA LYS A 105 -10.76 -20.48 -28.54
C LYS A 105 -9.46 -21.29 -28.61
N TYR A 106 -8.38 -20.79 -28.01
CA TYR A 106 -7.08 -21.46 -27.95
C TYR A 106 -6.93 -22.39 -26.74
N TRP A 107 -7.95 -22.51 -25.88
CA TRP A 107 -7.90 -23.39 -24.73
C TRP A 107 -8.72 -24.66 -24.98
N SER A 108 -8.18 -25.81 -24.56
CA SER A 108 -8.92 -27.06 -24.49
C SER A 108 -8.65 -27.81 -23.18
N LYS A 109 -9.60 -28.64 -22.74
CA LYS A 109 -9.43 -29.44 -21.53
C LYS A 109 -8.28 -30.46 -21.65
N LYS A 110 -8.02 -30.96 -22.86
CA LYS A 110 -6.98 -31.97 -23.12
C LYS A 110 -5.58 -31.36 -23.18
N ASP A 111 -5.45 -30.24 -23.89
CA ASP A 111 -4.14 -29.70 -24.25
C ASP A 111 -3.80 -28.37 -23.56
N GLY A 112 -4.70 -27.84 -22.74
CA GLY A 112 -4.54 -26.52 -22.13
C GLY A 112 -4.52 -25.39 -23.17
N TRP A 113 -3.72 -24.36 -22.92
CA TRP A 113 -3.55 -23.22 -23.82
C TRP A 113 -2.61 -23.54 -24.99
N LYS A 114 -3.14 -23.45 -26.21
CA LYS A 114 -2.40 -23.54 -27.48
C LYS A 114 -2.45 -22.20 -28.21
N LEU A 115 -1.66 -21.25 -27.73
CA LEU A 115 -1.59 -19.92 -28.33
C LEU A 115 -0.87 -19.98 -29.70
N PRO A 116 -1.32 -19.19 -30.70
CA PRO A 116 -0.65 -19.12 -31.98
C PRO A 116 0.79 -18.61 -31.80
N SER A 117 1.76 -19.30 -32.38
CA SER A 117 3.19 -18.97 -32.29
C SER A 117 3.57 -17.70 -33.07
N ASN A 118 2.74 -17.30 -34.04
CA ASN A 118 3.04 -16.23 -34.99
C ASN A 118 2.13 -15.03 -34.76
N VAL A 119 2.14 -14.46 -33.55
CA VAL A 119 1.52 -13.16 -33.31
C VAL A 119 2.49 -12.11 -33.84
N LYS A 120 2.10 -11.35 -34.87
CA LYS A 120 2.80 -10.11 -35.21
C LYS A 120 2.76 -9.24 -33.96
N ILE A 121 3.88 -9.12 -33.26
CA ILE A 121 4.04 -8.17 -32.16
C ILE A 121 3.77 -6.81 -32.82
N SER A 122 2.60 -6.23 -32.57
CA SER A 122 2.39 -4.82 -32.90
C SER A 122 3.48 -4.09 -32.15
N GLU A 123 4.32 -3.36 -32.88
CA GLU A 123 5.46 -2.60 -32.35
C GLU A 123 5.08 -2.05 -30.97
N LEU A 124 5.85 -2.40 -29.94
CA LEU A 124 5.74 -1.73 -28.66
C LEU A 124 5.86 -0.24 -29.01
N ASN A 125 4.77 0.53 -28.89
CA ASN A 125 4.87 1.98 -28.90
C ASN A 125 5.97 2.31 -27.90
N GLU A 126 7.08 2.87 -28.39
CA GLU A 126 8.22 3.24 -27.56
C GLU A 126 7.67 3.87 -26.29
N ILE A 127 7.95 3.25 -25.14
CA ILE A 127 7.69 3.89 -23.87
C ILE A 127 8.54 5.15 -23.92
N ILE A 128 7.90 6.30 -24.15
CA ILE A 128 8.53 7.60 -24.07
C ILE A 128 9.17 7.61 -22.68
N ARG A 129 10.49 7.41 -22.63
CA ARG A 129 11.20 7.45 -21.36
C ARG A 129 10.96 8.86 -20.82
N PRO A 130 10.33 9.02 -19.65
CA PRO A 130 10.22 10.34 -19.07
C PRO A 130 11.63 10.91 -18.97
N PRO A 131 11.83 12.19 -19.32
CA PRO A 131 13.15 12.80 -19.26
C PRO A 131 13.71 12.57 -17.85
N VAL A 132 14.95 12.07 -17.80
CA VAL A 132 15.66 11.82 -16.55
C VAL A 132 15.68 13.13 -15.78
N VAL A 133 14.94 13.20 -14.69
CA VAL A 133 15.01 14.34 -13.78
C VAL A 133 16.36 14.23 -13.07
N TYR A 134 17.32 15.00 -13.57
CA TYR A 134 18.60 15.16 -12.91
C TYR A 134 18.37 15.96 -11.63
N CYS A 135 18.46 15.31 -10.47
CA CYS A 135 18.55 16.01 -9.19
C CYS A 135 20.02 16.34 -8.95
N PRO A 136 20.47 17.60 -9.11
CA PRO A 136 21.82 17.96 -8.72
C PRO A 136 21.86 18.03 -7.18
N GLY A 137 22.53 17.07 -6.55
CA GLY A 137 22.82 17.11 -5.10
C GLY A 137 22.36 15.90 -4.27
N CYS A 138 22.04 14.76 -4.89
CA CYS A 138 22.03 13.47 -4.18
C CYS A 138 23.37 12.75 -4.35
#